data_AF-A0A816YT52-F1
#
_entry.id   AF-A0A816YT52-F1
#
_cell.length_a   1.000
_cell.length_b   1.000
_cell.length_c   1.000
_cell.angle_alpha   90.00
_cell.angle_beta   90.00
_cell.angle_gamma   90.00
#
_symmetry.space_group_name_H-M   'P 1'
#
loop_
_entity.id
_entity.type
_entity.pdbx_description
1 polymer ?
#
loop_
_entity_poly.entity_id
_entity_poly.type
_entity_poly.pdbx_seq_one_letter_code
_entity_poly.pdbx_strand_id
1 'polypeptide(L)'
;MSALFVESTHGKRHLCYLGYRYSLKRKNQNDSEYWICVKCQATITSYSDLSVEERDEYTHLPDESDKQILEIRKNLKRKACEESGPIDHLVEEAYHAINSQSQSNDLIVTIPSIRTMKNTVQKQRRKTRPPVPKSIEQLPLPMPDAY
;
A
#
# COMPACT_ATOMS: atom_id res chain seq x y z
N MET A 1 -0.85 6.88 22.20
CA MET A 1 -0.84 7.07 20.72
C MET A 1 -0.28 5.81 20.10
N SER A 2 -0.92 5.20 19.10
CA SER A 2 -0.50 3.89 18.57
C SER A 2 0.40 4.01 17.34
N ALA A 3 1.58 3.40 17.40
CA ALA A 3 2.48 3.21 16.27
C ALA A 3 1.97 2.07 15.37
N LEU A 4 1.89 2.30 14.06
CA LEU A 4 1.48 1.29 13.07
C LEU A 4 2.67 0.91 12.19
N PHE A 5 3.06 -0.36 12.25
CA PHE A 5 4.10 -0.92 11.40
C PHE A 5 3.49 -1.48 10.11
N VAL A 6 4.04 -1.08 8.97
CA VAL A 6 3.59 -1.48 7.64
C VAL A 6 4.77 -2.05 6.87
N GLU A 7 4.64 -3.28 6.37
CA GLU A 7 5.63 -3.86 5.48
C GLU A 7 5.24 -3.66 4.01
N SER A 8 6.19 -3.20 3.22
CA SER A 8 6.06 -3.07 1.78
C SER A 8 6.30 -4.41 1.09
N THR A 9 5.75 -4.57 -0.11
CA THR A 9 5.88 -5.77 -0.95
C THR A 9 7.33 -6.08 -1.37
N HIS A 10 8.28 -5.17 -1.11
CA HIS A 10 9.71 -5.34 -1.37
C HIS A 10 10.54 -5.55 -0.08
N GLY A 11 9.91 -5.92 1.03
CA GLY A 11 10.59 -6.15 2.31
C GLY A 11 11.03 -4.86 3.02
N LYS A 12 10.65 -3.69 2.50
CA LYS A 12 10.91 -2.40 3.17
C LYS A 12 9.89 -2.22 4.28
N ARG A 13 10.36 -1.98 5.50
CA ARG A 13 9.52 -1.69 6.65
C ARG A 13 9.28 -0.19 6.77
N HIS A 14 8.03 0.17 7.02
CA HIS A 14 7.56 1.52 7.24
C HIS A 14 6.89 1.61 8.61
N LEU A 15 7.04 2.77 9.25
CA LEU A 15 6.39 3.09 10.51
C LEU A 15 5.51 4.32 10.26
N CYS A 16 4.25 4.24 10.67
CA CYS A 16 3.33 5.36 10.70
C CYS A 16 3.11 5.77 12.16
N TYR A 17 3.53 6.98 12.52
CA TYR A 17 3.44 7.52 13.87
C TYR A 17 3.12 9.01 13.81
N LEU A 18 2.10 9.45 14.57
CA LEU A 18 1.64 10.85 14.60
C LEU A 18 1.32 11.46 13.22
N GLY A 19 0.76 10.68 12.30
CA GLY A 19 0.46 11.15 10.94
C GLY A 19 1.69 11.28 10.03
N TYR A 20 2.88 10.97 10.53
CA TYR A 20 4.12 10.92 9.77
C TYR A 20 4.45 9.50 9.31
N ARG A 21 5.10 9.41 8.15
CA ARG A 21 5.60 8.15 7.59
C ARG A 21 7.12 8.11 7.67
N TYR A 22 7.62 7.03 8.24
CA TYR A 22 9.04 6.76 8.36
C TYR A 22 9.44 5.50 7.60
N SER A 23 10.70 5.48 7.18
CA SER A 23 11.35 4.33 6.56
C SER A 23 12.42 3.78 7.50
N LEU A 24 12.46 2.46 7.63
CA LEU A 24 13.49 1.81 8.45
C LEU A 24 14.86 2.03 7.79
N LYS A 25 15.77 2.67 8.52
CA LYS A 25 17.13 2.93 8.02
C LYS A 25 18.13 1.90 8.52
N ARG A 26 18.07 1.56 9.81
CA ARG A 26 18.91 0.52 10.43
C ARG A 26 18.26 -0.03 11.68
N LYS A 27 18.66 -1.24 12.07
CA LYS A 27 18.43 -1.79 13.40
C LYS A 27 19.73 -1.66 14.20
N ASN A 28 19.64 -1.21 15.44
CA ASN A 28 20.75 -1.11 16.36
C ASN A 28 20.94 -2.43 17.12
N GLN A 29 22.07 -2.58 17.82
CA GLN A 29 22.37 -3.79 18.60
C GLN A 29 21.46 -3.98 19.83
N ASN A 30 20.85 -2.90 20.32
CA ASN A 30 19.96 -2.93 21.49
C ASN A 30 18.50 -3.23 21.10
N ASP A 31 18.28 -3.93 19.97
CA ASP A 31 16.96 -4.17 19.36
C ASP A 31 16.13 -2.91 19.05
N SER A 32 16.72 -1.72 19.15
CA SER A 32 16.09 -0.47 18.75
C SER A 32 16.16 -0.27 17.25
N GLU A 33 15.07 0.22 16.67
CA GLU A 33 14.93 0.43 15.24
C GLU A 33 14.98 1.92 14.95
N TYR A 34 15.86 2.32 14.04
CA TYR A 34 16.06 3.70 13.67
C TYR A 34 15.34 4.02 12.37
N TRP A 35 14.46 5.02 12.44
CA TRP A 35 13.55 5.39 11.37
C TRP A 35 13.77 6.82 10.95
N ILE A 36 13.60 7.07 9.64
CA ILE A 36 13.77 8.39 9.04
C ILE A 36 12.48 8.75 8.29
N CYS A 37 11.99 9.97 8.53
CA CYS A 37 10.82 10.52 7.85
C CYS A 37 11.08 10.57 6.35
N VAL A 38 10.09 10.13 5.58
CA VAL A 38 10.19 10.06 4.12
C VAL A 38 10.31 11.44 3.47
N LYS A 39 9.83 12.51 4.12
CA LYS A 39 9.78 13.87 3.55
C LYS A 39 10.85 14.82 4.09
N CYS A 40 11.05 14.88 5.41
CA CYS A 40 11.93 15.88 6.04
C CYS A 40 13.21 15.33 6.65
N GLN A 41 13.47 14.03 6.54
CA GLN A 41 14.60 13.37 7.20
C GLN A 41 14.60 13.40 8.73
N ALA A 42 13.55 13.93 9.39
CA ALA A 42 13.40 13.84 10.85
C ALA A 42 13.45 12.39 11.33
N THR A 43 14.07 12.15 12.48
CA THR A 43 14.44 10.81 12.91
C THR A 43 13.75 10.41 14.21
N ILE A 44 13.32 9.15 14.25
CA ILE A 44 12.69 8.57 15.43
C ILE A 44 13.30 7.19 15.70
N THR A 45 13.32 6.80 16.97
CA THR A 45 13.78 5.48 17.39
C THR A 45 12.61 4.74 18.03
N SER A 46 12.30 3.55 17.52
CA SER A 46 11.32 2.68 18.16
C SER A 46 12.00 1.54 18.90
N TYR A 47 11.42 1.14 20.02
CA TYR A 47 11.92 0.06 20.86
C TYR A 47 10.96 -1.15 20.86
N SER A 48 11.41 -2.28 21.39
CA SER A 48 10.67 -3.54 21.43
C SER A 48 9.40 -3.47 22.30
N ASP A 49 9.35 -2.54 23.25
CA ASP A 49 8.22 -2.26 24.12
C ASP A 49 7.16 -1.36 23.45
N LEU A 50 7.28 -1.10 22.15
CA LEU A 50 6.44 -0.20 21.35
C LEU A 50 6.58 1.28 21.73
N SER A 51 7.56 1.64 22.57
CA SER A 51 7.88 3.04 22.81
C SER A 51 8.58 3.65 21.59
N VAL A 52 8.31 4.93 21.34
CA VAL A 52 8.88 5.70 20.24
C VAL A 52 9.45 6.99 20.80
N GLU A 53 10.74 7.21 20.59
CA GLU A 53 11.44 8.44 20.93
C GLU A 53 11.66 9.29 19.69
N GLU A 54 11.25 10.55 19.78
CA GLU A 54 11.47 11.56 18.74
C GLU A 54 12.81 12.24 19.00
N ARG A 55 13.66 12.35 17.97
CA ARG A 55 14.97 13.02 18.08
C ARG A 55 15.00 14.39 17.43
N ASP A 56 14.23 14.58 16.37
CA ASP A 56 14.27 15.79 15.54
C ASP A 56 12.87 16.40 15.36
N GLU A 57 12.84 17.70 15.13
CA GLU A 57 11.62 18.43 14.78
C GLU A 57 11.25 18.23 13.30
N TYR A 58 9.95 18.20 13.02
CA TYR A 58 9.44 18.06 11.66
C TYR A 58 9.40 19.41 10.95
N THR A 59 9.92 19.45 9.72
CA THR A 59 9.80 20.62 8.84
C THR A 59 8.53 20.62 7.98
N HIS A 60 7.62 19.67 8.21
CA HIS A 60 6.33 19.60 7.53
C HIS A 60 5.22 19.15 8.48
N LEU A 61 3.99 19.45 8.07
CA LEU A 61 2.79 19.04 8.78
C LEU A 61 2.53 17.53 8.61
N PRO A 62 1.84 16.89 9.57
CA PRO A 62 1.40 15.50 9.44
C PRO A 62 0.48 15.33 8.23
N ASP A 63 0.81 14.37 7.36
CA ASP A 63 0.03 14.09 6.16
C ASP A 63 -0.90 12.89 6.40
N GLU A 64 -2.02 13.14 7.07
CA GLU A 64 -3.08 12.13 7.23
C GLU A 64 -3.61 11.63 5.87
N SER A 65 -3.52 12.48 4.84
CA SER A 65 -3.85 12.13 3.46
C SER A 65 -3.00 10.97 2.94
N ASP A 66 -1.71 10.96 3.27
CA ASP A 66 -0.78 9.91 2.88
C ASP A 66 -1.15 8.56 3.49
N LYS A 67 -1.60 8.56 4.76
CA LYS A 67 -2.04 7.37 5.47
C LYS A 67 -3.27 6.76 4.79
N GLN A 68 -4.25 7.60 4.49
CA GLN A 68 -5.47 7.17 3.79
C GLN A 68 -5.13 6.58 2.42
N ILE A 69 -4.28 7.24 1.61
CA ILE A 69 -3.88 6.73 0.28
C ILE A 69 -3.19 5.37 0.39
N LEU A 70 -2.38 5.17 1.41
CA LEU A 70 -1.70 3.89 1.62
C LEU A 70 -2.69 2.77 1.97
N GLU A 71 -3.69 3.08 2.79
CA GLU A 71 -4.78 2.17 3.13
C GLU A 71 -5.64 1.83 1.90
N ILE A 72 -5.98 2.83 1.09
CA ILE A 72 -6.67 2.64 -0.19
C ILE A 72 -5.87 1.73 -1.11
N ARG A 73 -4.56 1.94 -1.26
CA ARG A 73 -3.69 1.06 -2.07
C ARG A 73 -3.66 -0.36 -1.53
N LYS A 74 -3.67 -0.54 -0.20
CA LYS A 74 -3.71 -1.86 0.44
C LYS A 74 -5.03 -2.56 0.15
N ASN A 75 -6.14 -1.85 0.30
CA ASN A 75 -7.48 -2.36 0.00
C ASN A 75 -7.65 -2.70 -1.48
N LEU A 76 -7.16 -1.85 -2.38
CA LEU A 76 -7.19 -2.11 -3.83
C LEU A 76 -6.39 -3.35 -4.20
N LYS A 77 -5.20 -3.55 -3.60
CA LYS A 77 -4.40 -4.76 -3.81
C LYS A 77 -5.11 -6.02 -3.29
N ARG A 78 -5.80 -5.93 -2.15
CA ARG A 78 -6.60 -7.04 -1.59
C ARG A 78 -7.75 -7.40 -2.52
N LYS A 79 -8.58 -6.42 -2.90
CA LYS A 79 -9.69 -6.61 -3.84
C LYS A 79 -9.22 -7.14 -5.19
N ALA A 80 -8.06 -6.71 -5.69
CA ALA A 80 -7.49 -7.21 -6.93
C ALA A 80 -7.20 -8.73 -6.90
N CYS A 81 -6.88 -9.28 -5.72
CA CYS A 81 -6.69 -10.71 -5.54
C CYS A 81 -8.03 -11.47 -5.51
N GLU A 82 -8.98 -10.97 -4.70
CA GLU A 82 -10.24 -11.64 -4.38
C GLU A 82 -11.28 -11.54 -5.51
N GLU A 83 -11.48 -10.35 -6.08
CA GLU A 83 -12.55 -10.09 -7.04
C GLU A 83 -12.08 -10.33 -8.48
N SER A 84 -12.87 -11.08 -9.26
CA SER A 84 -12.60 -11.33 -10.68
C SER A 84 -13.28 -10.35 -11.65
N GLY A 85 -13.89 -9.27 -11.15
CA GLY A 85 -14.59 -8.28 -11.96
C GLY A 85 -13.69 -7.46 -12.90
N PRO A 86 -14.27 -6.61 -13.76
CA PRO A 86 -13.54 -5.67 -14.59
C PRO A 86 -12.61 -4.77 -13.76
N ILE A 87 -11.40 -4.53 -14.25
CA ILE A 87 -10.41 -3.67 -13.56
C ILE A 87 -10.93 -2.25 -13.40
N ASP A 88 -11.72 -1.78 -14.37
CA ASP A 88 -12.23 -0.42 -14.41
C ASP A 88 -13.20 -0.17 -13.26
N HIS A 89 -14.12 -1.12 -13.01
CA HIS A 89 -15.04 -1.06 -11.88
C HIS A 89 -14.32 -1.00 -10.52
N LEU A 90 -13.26 -1.80 -10.35
CA LEU A 90 -12.46 -1.80 -9.12
C LEU A 90 -11.76 -0.45 -8.86
N VAL A 91 -11.27 0.20 -9.92
CA VAL A 91 -10.59 1.48 -9.81
C VAL A 91 -11.58 2.62 -9.61
N GLU A 92 -12.73 2.58 -10.28
CA GLU A 92 -13.82 3.54 -10.10
C GLU A 92 -14.39 3.47 -8.68
N GLU A 93 -14.69 2.29 -8.17
CA GLU A 93 -15.17 2.10 -6.80
C GLU A 93 -14.16 2.65 -5.78
N ALA A 94 -12.86 2.39 -5.99
CA ALA A 94 -11.82 2.97 -5.16
C ALA A 94 -11.81 4.51 -5.26
N TYR A 95 -11.94 5.08 -6.46
CA TYR A 95 -12.04 6.54 -6.65
C TYR A 95 -13.25 7.14 -5.94
N HIS A 96 -14.42 6.50 -6.03
CA HIS A 96 -15.64 6.92 -5.37
C HIS A 96 -15.54 6.81 -3.84
N ALA A 97 -14.88 5.77 -3.33
CA ALA A 97 -14.60 5.65 -1.91
C ALA A 97 -13.71 6.81 -1.42
N ILE A 98 -12.74 7.24 -2.23
CA ILE A 98 -11.88 8.37 -1.89
C ILE A 98 -12.69 9.67 -1.90
N ASN A 99 -13.42 9.95 -2.98
CA ASN A 99 -14.21 11.17 -3.09
C ASN A 99 -15.33 11.27 -2.04
N SER A 100 -15.87 10.14 -1.56
CA SER A 100 -16.90 10.14 -0.52
C SER A 100 -16.33 10.27 0.90
N GLN A 101 -15.11 9.78 1.16
CA GLN A 101 -14.45 9.91 2.46
C GLN A 101 -13.65 11.21 2.60
N SER A 102 -13.24 11.82 1.49
CA SER A 102 -12.40 13.02 1.48
C SER A 102 -13.27 14.28 1.51
N GLN A 103 -13.39 14.91 2.68
CA GLN A 103 -13.90 16.29 2.75
C GLN A 103 -12.87 17.33 2.25
N SER A 104 -11.62 16.94 2.04
CA SER A 104 -10.50 17.82 1.70
C SER A 104 -9.97 17.58 0.27
N ASN A 105 -9.83 18.69 -0.49
CA ASN A 105 -9.29 18.71 -1.85
C ASN A 105 -7.84 18.19 -1.95
N ASP A 106 -7.10 18.18 -0.83
CA ASP A 106 -5.70 17.77 -0.78
C ASP A 106 -5.49 16.27 -1.09
N LEU A 107 -6.50 15.45 -0.83
CA LEU A 107 -6.49 14.03 -1.16
C LEU A 107 -6.50 13.83 -2.67
N ILE A 108 -7.27 14.62 -3.41
CA ILE A 108 -7.41 14.49 -4.87
C ILE A 108 -6.07 14.70 -5.59
N VAL A 109 -5.25 15.64 -5.10
CA VAL A 109 -3.93 15.95 -5.66
C VAL A 109 -2.92 14.82 -5.41
N THR A 110 -3.08 14.09 -4.31
CA THR A 110 -2.13 13.07 -3.86
C THR A 110 -2.50 11.64 -4.28
N ILE A 111 -3.72 11.43 -4.78
CA ILE A 111 -4.16 10.14 -5.34
C ILE A 111 -3.32 9.79 -6.58
N PRO A 112 -2.78 8.55 -6.66
CA PRO A 112 -2.13 8.08 -7.88
C PRO A 112 -3.10 8.05 -9.05
N SER A 113 -2.63 8.41 -10.25
CA SER A 113 -3.47 8.44 -11.45
C SER A 113 -4.21 7.12 -11.69
N ILE A 114 -5.39 7.19 -12.30
CA ILE A 114 -6.21 6.03 -12.72
C ILE A 114 -5.34 4.98 -13.43
N ARG A 115 -4.48 5.42 -14.36
CA ARG A 115 -3.55 4.55 -15.08
C ARG A 115 -2.62 3.78 -14.12
N THR A 116 -2.10 4.43 -13.10
CA THR A 116 -1.23 3.82 -12.09
C THR A 116 -1.99 2.79 -11.26
N MET A 117 -3.24 3.09 -10.90
CA MET A 117 -4.10 2.16 -10.16
C MET A 117 -4.48 0.93 -11.00
N LYS A 118 -4.88 1.12 -12.26
CA LYS A 118 -5.15 0.01 -13.20
C LYS A 118 -3.92 -0.88 -13.35
N ASN A 119 -2.73 -0.28 -13.56
CA ASN A 119 -1.48 -1.03 -13.64
C ASN A 119 -1.17 -1.82 -12.35
N THR A 120 -1.49 -1.25 -11.19
CA THR A 120 -1.31 -1.92 -9.90
C THR A 120 -2.20 -3.16 -9.77
N VAL A 121 -3.49 -3.03 -10.11
CA VAL A 121 -4.45 -4.15 -10.12
C VAL A 121 -4.02 -5.23 -11.11
N GLN A 122 -3.66 -4.84 -12.34
CA GLN A 122 -3.17 -5.77 -13.36
C GLN A 122 -1.93 -6.52 -12.91
N LYS A 123 -0.92 -5.80 -12.41
CA LYS A 123 0.33 -6.41 -11.92
C LYS A 123 0.05 -7.40 -10.79
N GLN A 124 -0.92 -7.09 -9.94
CA GLN A 124 -1.25 -7.97 -8.82
C GLN A 124 -2.02 -9.21 -9.25
N ARG A 125 -3.00 -9.08 -10.17
CA ARG A 125 -3.67 -10.24 -10.78
C ARG A 125 -2.71 -11.17 -11.51
N ARG A 126 -1.73 -10.62 -12.24
CA ARG A 126 -0.70 -11.42 -12.92
C ARG A 126 0.18 -12.24 -11.98
N LYS A 127 0.31 -11.83 -10.71
CA LYS A 127 1.07 -12.60 -9.71
C LYS A 127 0.27 -13.74 -9.10
N THR A 128 -1.04 -13.55 -8.92
CA THR A 128 -1.89 -14.49 -8.19
C THR A 128 -2.66 -15.44 -9.10
N ARG A 129 -2.89 -15.04 -10.36
CA ARG A 129 -3.69 -15.80 -11.32
C ARG A 129 -2.80 -16.49 -12.36
N PRO A 130 -3.24 -17.64 -12.89
CA PRO A 130 -2.54 -18.29 -13.99
C PRO A 130 -2.45 -17.32 -15.19
N PRO A 131 -1.34 -17.38 -15.95
CA PRO A 131 -1.17 -16.55 -17.13
C PRO A 131 -2.31 -16.81 -18.12
N VAL A 132 -2.84 -15.74 -18.72
CA VAL A 132 -3.82 -15.88 -19.79
C VAL A 132 -3.16 -16.65 -20.94
N PRO A 133 -3.77 -17.74 -21.43
CA PRO A 133 -3.24 -18.49 -22.56
C PRO A 133 -3.10 -17.56 -23.77
N LYS A 134 -1.91 -17.57 -24.39
CA LYS A 134 -1.56 -16.74 -25.54
C LYS A 134 -1.91 -17.41 -26.86
N SER A 135 -2.11 -18.73 -26.85
CA SER A 135 -2.47 -19.53 -28.02
C SER A 135 -3.62 -20.49 -27.68
N ILE A 136 -4.33 -20.94 -28.72
CA ILE A 136 -5.44 -21.91 -28.60
C ILE A 136 -4.99 -23.21 -27.92
N GLU A 137 -3.75 -23.65 -28.16
CA GLU A 137 -3.16 -24.85 -27.57
C GLU A 137 -3.00 -24.77 -26.05
N GLN A 138 -2.99 -23.55 -25.49
CA GLN A 138 -2.87 -23.31 -24.05
C GLN A 138 -4.23 -23.24 -23.34
N LEU A 139 -5.34 -23.35 -24.08
CA LEU A 139 -6.66 -23.47 -23.48
C LEU A 139 -6.80 -24.88 -22.90
N PRO A 140 -7.23 -25.04 -21.64
CA PRO A 140 -7.52 -26.35 -21.08
C PRO A 140 -8.64 -26.98 -21.92
N LEU A 141 -8.33 -28.10 -22.57
CA LEU A 141 -9.33 -28.87 -23.30
C LEU A 141 -10.31 -29.48 -22.29
N PRO A 142 -11.61 -29.51 -22.60
CA PRO A 142 -12.56 -30.26 -21.79
C PRO A 142 -12.11 -31.72 -21.77
N MET A 143 -11.88 -32.25 -20.56
CA MET A 143 -11.62 -33.67 -20.39
C MET A 143 -12.85 -34.43 -20.88
N PRO A 144 -12.68 -35.46 -21.73
CA PRO A 144 -13.81 -36.27 -22.16
C PRO A 144 -14.50 -36.86 -20.92
N ASP A 145 -15.82 -36.72 -20.86
CA ASP A 145 -16.62 -37.30 -19.80
C ASP A 145 -16.34 -38.80 -19.75
N ALA A 146 -15.83 -39.26 -18.61
CA ALA A 146 -15.61 -40.68 -18.38
C ALA A 146 -16.98 -41.35 -18.29
N TYR A 147 -17.37 -41.99 -19.40
CA TYR A 147 -18.54 -42.89 -19.47
C TYR A 147 -18.24 -44.23 -18.80
#